data_AF-A0A257SUD7-F1
#
_entry.id   AF-A0A257SUD7-F1
#
_cell.length_a   1.000
_cell.length_b   1.000
_cell.length_c   1.000
_cell.angle_alpha   90.00
_cell.angle_beta   90.00
_cell.angle_gamma   90.00
#
_symmetry.space_group_name_H-M   'P 1'
#
loop_
_entity.id
_entity.type
_entity.pdbx_description
1 polymer ?
#
loop_
_entity_poly.entity_id
_entity_poly.type
_entity_poly.pdbx_seq_one_letter_code
_entity_poly.pdbx_strand_id
1 'polypeptide(L)'
;MAVATASALGAAKLIFLMDAGGVSNREGSLLRQLTSAEAVAMLRENDTACPSSVRQHMESAINACRGGVERVHLIPRHVDGALLRELFTREGLGTLISQDPFEHLRRATLADVPGILELIRPLEESGILVRRSRERLEMEAEQFVVMERDGKIIACAALYPYPEQGMAEMACLAVDGDYRRQGRGEQLLTFCEGLAREQGLRQIFVLTTQTTHWFLERGFRQGTLEELPMPRQELYNMQRRSQVFFRFLS
;
A
#
# COMPACT_ATOMS: atom_id res chain seq x y z
N MET A 1 -3.38 5.60 -33.60
CA MET A 1 -4.68 6.32 -33.63
C MET A 1 -5.31 6.39 -32.25
N ALA A 2 -5.62 5.28 -31.57
CA ALA A 2 -6.27 5.28 -30.24
C ALA A 2 -5.58 6.18 -29.19
N VAL A 3 -4.24 6.11 -29.07
CA VAL A 3 -3.45 6.95 -28.15
C VAL A 3 -3.63 8.44 -28.43
N ALA A 4 -3.49 8.85 -29.69
CA ALA A 4 -3.59 10.25 -30.10
C ALA A 4 -5.00 10.79 -29.84
N THR A 5 -6.04 10.00 -30.15
CA THR A 5 -7.43 10.37 -29.87
C THR A 5 -7.69 10.50 -28.37
N ALA A 6 -7.29 9.52 -27.56
CA ALA A 6 -7.50 9.55 -26.12
C ALA A 6 -6.77 10.73 -25.45
N SER A 7 -5.54 11.01 -25.89
CA SER A 7 -4.75 12.14 -25.40
C SER A 7 -5.41 13.48 -25.78
N ALA A 8 -5.83 13.63 -27.04
CA ALA A 8 -6.50 14.85 -27.52
C ALA A 8 -7.85 15.11 -26.81
N LEU A 9 -8.54 14.05 -26.39
CA LEU A 9 -9.78 14.15 -25.62
C LEU A 9 -9.56 14.40 -24.11
N GLY A 10 -8.32 14.30 -23.62
CA GLY A 10 -8.06 14.27 -22.18
C GLY A 10 -8.80 13.12 -21.49
N ALA A 11 -8.84 11.95 -22.13
CA ALA A 11 -9.63 10.83 -21.64
C ALA A 11 -9.13 10.35 -20.27
N ALA A 12 -10.03 10.20 -19.30
CA ALA A 12 -9.69 9.66 -17.98
C ALA A 12 -9.21 8.19 -18.05
N LYS A 13 -9.69 7.41 -19.04
CA LYS A 13 -9.30 6.01 -19.24
C LYS A 13 -9.13 5.67 -20.73
N LEU A 14 -8.09 4.90 -21.04
CA LEU A 14 -7.90 4.21 -22.31
C LEU A 14 -7.79 2.70 -22.05
N ILE A 15 -8.40 1.87 -22.88
CA ILE A 15 -8.40 0.41 -22.70
C ILE A 15 -7.90 -0.24 -23.99
N PHE A 16 -6.87 -1.07 -23.86
CA PHE A 16 -6.38 -1.95 -24.92
C PHE A 16 -6.85 -3.38 -24.65
N LEU A 17 -7.51 -3.95 -25.64
CA LEU A 17 -7.84 -5.37 -25.70
C LEU A 17 -6.69 -6.11 -26.39
N MET A 18 -6.00 -6.99 -25.67
CA MET A 18 -4.80 -7.69 -26.14
C MET A 18 -4.96 -9.22 -26.05
N ASP A 19 -4.19 -9.96 -26.82
CA ASP A 19 -4.23 -11.42 -26.81
C ASP A 19 -3.66 -12.03 -25.51
N ALA A 20 -2.65 -11.38 -24.93
CA ALA A 20 -2.05 -11.82 -23.67
C ALA A 20 -2.86 -11.35 -22.45
N GLY A 21 -2.59 -11.96 -21.29
CA GLY A 21 -3.28 -11.66 -20.02
C GLY A 21 -3.01 -10.27 -19.44
N GLY A 22 -1.95 -9.60 -19.91
CA GLY A 22 -1.45 -8.33 -19.40
C GLY A 22 0.08 -8.33 -19.43
N VAL A 23 0.70 -7.60 -18.52
CA VAL A 23 2.16 -7.48 -18.39
C VAL A 23 2.65 -8.37 -17.25
N SER A 24 3.58 -9.28 -17.52
CA SER A 24 4.15 -10.16 -16.49
C SER A 24 5.58 -9.77 -16.10
N ASN A 25 5.96 -10.06 -14.86
CA ASN A 25 7.33 -9.93 -14.38
C ASN A 25 8.22 -11.11 -14.87
N ARG A 26 9.50 -11.13 -14.48
CA ARG A 26 10.45 -12.19 -14.87
C ARG A 26 10.09 -13.58 -14.35
N GLU A 27 9.37 -13.68 -13.22
CA GLU A 27 8.87 -14.96 -12.71
C GLU A 27 7.57 -15.42 -13.39
N GLY A 28 7.06 -14.67 -14.37
CA GLY A 28 5.81 -14.96 -15.07
C GLY A 28 4.55 -14.52 -14.34
N SER A 29 4.67 -13.87 -13.18
CA SER A 29 3.54 -13.34 -12.42
C SER A 29 2.98 -12.07 -13.05
N LEU A 30 1.66 -11.97 -13.18
CA LEU A 30 0.99 -10.81 -13.74
C LEU A 30 1.17 -9.58 -12.84
N LEU A 31 1.72 -8.51 -13.39
CA LEU A 31 1.82 -7.20 -12.76
C LEU A 31 0.48 -6.50 -12.93
N ARG A 32 -0.25 -6.31 -11.83
CA ARG A 32 -1.59 -5.72 -11.85
C ARG A 32 -1.56 -4.22 -12.12
N GLN A 33 -0.50 -3.55 -11.68
CA GLN A 33 -0.35 -2.11 -11.75
C GLN A 33 1.10 -1.77 -12.02
N LEU A 34 1.32 -0.75 -12.85
CA LEU A 34 2.61 -0.16 -13.12
C LEU A 34 2.47 1.35 -13.28
N THR A 35 3.42 2.09 -12.74
CA THR A 35 3.64 3.47 -13.15
C THR A 35 4.28 3.50 -14.54
N SER A 36 4.13 4.63 -15.23
CA SER A 36 4.78 4.85 -16.53
C SER A 36 6.30 4.71 -16.41
N ALA A 37 6.88 5.11 -15.27
CA ALA A 37 8.31 4.98 -14.98
C ALA A 37 8.75 3.52 -14.83
N GLU A 38 8.00 2.70 -14.06
CA GLU A 38 8.26 1.27 -13.91
C GLU A 38 8.12 0.53 -15.25
N ALA A 39 7.08 0.85 -16.02
CA ALA A 39 6.89 0.27 -17.35
C ALA A 39 8.07 0.59 -18.29
N VAL A 40 8.59 1.83 -18.25
CA VAL A 40 9.78 2.21 -19.03
C VAL A 40 11.03 1.45 -18.57
N ALA A 41 11.25 1.34 -17.27
CA ALA A 41 12.37 0.57 -16.72
C ALA A 41 12.30 -0.89 -17.18
N MET A 42 11.12 -1.50 -17.09
CA MET A 42 10.90 -2.88 -17.51
C MET A 42 11.16 -3.09 -19.01
N LEU A 43 10.73 -2.15 -19.87
CA LEU A 43 10.98 -2.22 -21.31
C LEU A 43 12.47 -2.14 -21.67
N ARG A 44 13.28 -1.41 -20.87
CA ARG A 44 14.73 -1.32 -21.02
C ARG A 44 15.45 -2.60 -20.59
N GLU A 45 14.93 -3.24 -19.55
CA GLU A 45 15.57 -4.41 -18.94
C GLU A 45 15.19 -5.77 -19.57
N ASN A 46 13.98 -5.91 -20.12
CA ASN A 46 13.44 -7.18 -20.62
C ASN A 46 13.40 -7.26 -22.16
N ASP A 47 14.53 -7.09 -22.84
CA ASP A 47 14.55 -7.03 -24.32
C ASP A 47 14.12 -8.35 -24.99
N THR A 48 14.34 -9.50 -24.36
CA THR A 48 14.09 -10.83 -24.97
C THR A 48 12.94 -11.65 -24.38
N ALA A 49 12.45 -11.33 -23.18
CA ALA A 49 11.45 -12.15 -22.48
C ALA A 49 9.99 -11.71 -22.69
N CYS A 50 9.76 -10.46 -23.12
CA CYS A 50 8.42 -9.89 -23.30
C CYS A 50 7.98 -10.06 -24.77
N PRO A 51 6.82 -10.68 -25.05
CA PRO A 51 6.31 -10.78 -26.42
C PRO A 51 6.19 -9.39 -27.07
N SER A 52 6.52 -9.29 -28.35
CA SER A 52 6.52 -8.01 -29.09
C SER A 52 5.18 -7.28 -29.05
N SER A 53 4.06 -8.04 -29.04
CA SER A 53 2.72 -7.49 -28.90
C SER A 53 2.50 -6.80 -27.55
N VAL A 54 2.95 -7.41 -26.45
CA VAL A 54 2.86 -6.83 -25.10
C VAL A 54 3.70 -5.56 -25.01
N ARG A 55 4.93 -5.60 -25.53
CA ARG A 55 5.84 -4.44 -25.61
C ARG A 55 5.18 -3.26 -26.33
N GLN A 56 4.58 -3.49 -27.49
CA GLN A 56 3.92 -2.44 -28.26
C GLN A 56 2.73 -1.81 -27.51
N HIS A 57 1.96 -2.62 -26.77
CA HIS A 57 0.87 -2.11 -25.93
C HIS A 57 1.40 -1.30 -24.74
N MET A 58 2.50 -1.73 -24.11
CA MET A 58 3.16 -0.96 -23.04
C MET A 58 3.67 0.39 -23.54
N GLU A 59 4.35 0.43 -24.68
CA GLU A 59 4.83 1.68 -25.28
C GLU A 59 3.67 2.62 -25.61
N SER A 60 2.57 2.08 -26.17
CA SER A 60 1.36 2.84 -26.46
C SER A 60 0.71 3.40 -25.19
N ALA A 61 0.67 2.60 -24.11
CA ALA A 61 0.15 3.02 -22.82
C ALA A 61 1.00 4.13 -22.18
N ILE A 62 2.33 3.98 -22.17
CA ILE A 62 3.27 5.00 -21.68
C ILE A 62 3.06 6.32 -22.44
N ASN A 63 2.95 6.25 -23.77
CA ASN A 63 2.71 7.44 -24.59
C ASN A 63 1.35 8.09 -24.32
N ALA A 64 0.29 7.29 -24.12
CA ALA A 64 -1.03 7.80 -23.74
C ALA A 64 -1.00 8.49 -22.36
N CYS A 65 -0.36 7.86 -21.37
CA CYS A 65 -0.18 8.46 -20.05
C CYS A 65 0.58 9.80 -20.17
N ARG A 66 1.64 9.87 -20.97
CA ARG A 66 2.41 11.12 -21.20
C ARG A 66 1.59 12.18 -21.93
N GLY A 67 0.63 11.75 -22.75
CA GLY A 67 -0.34 12.60 -23.42
C GLY A 67 -1.50 13.05 -22.53
N GLY A 68 -1.51 12.74 -21.23
CA GLY A 68 -2.51 13.21 -20.27
C GLY A 68 -3.66 12.23 -20.00
N VAL A 69 -3.62 11.02 -20.54
CA VAL A 69 -4.58 9.97 -20.15
C VAL A 69 -4.25 9.49 -18.73
N GLU A 70 -5.18 9.61 -17.80
CA GLU A 70 -4.90 9.28 -16.38
C GLU A 70 -4.57 7.79 -16.18
N ARG A 71 -5.31 6.90 -16.86
CA ARG A 71 -5.24 5.44 -16.66
C ARG A 71 -5.35 4.70 -17.98
N VAL A 72 -4.42 3.77 -18.23
CA VAL A 72 -4.45 2.89 -19.39
C VAL A 72 -4.54 1.43 -18.95
N HIS A 73 -5.58 0.72 -19.35
CA HIS A 73 -5.78 -0.68 -18.99
C HIS A 73 -5.40 -1.61 -20.15
N LEU A 74 -4.59 -2.62 -19.86
CA LEU A 74 -4.17 -3.66 -20.79
C LEU A 74 -4.87 -4.96 -20.40
N ILE A 75 -5.94 -5.35 -21.10
CA ILE A 75 -6.81 -6.45 -20.70
C ILE A 75 -6.90 -7.56 -21.75
N PRO A 76 -7.07 -8.84 -21.32
CA PRO A 76 -7.20 -9.95 -22.24
C PRO A 76 -8.53 -9.88 -23.01
N ARG A 77 -8.46 -10.00 -24.34
CA ARG A 77 -9.65 -9.97 -25.21
C ARG A 77 -10.44 -11.28 -25.23
N HIS A 78 -9.80 -12.40 -24.87
CA HIS A 78 -10.39 -13.74 -25.00
C HIS A 78 -11.13 -14.22 -23.75
N VAL A 79 -11.11 -13.41 -22.68
CA VAL A 79 -11.81 -13.73 -21.44
C VAL A 79 -13.19 -13.08 -21.47
N ASP A 80 -14.24 -13.90 -21.39
CA ASP A 80 -15.61 -13.39 -21.34
C ASP A 80 -15.83 -12.52 -20.10
N GLY A 81 -16.51 -11.38 -20.29
CA GLY A 81 -16.69 -10.38 -19.24
C GLY A 81 -15.41 -9.66 -18.79
N ALA A 82 -14.28 -9.77 -19.52
CA ALA A 82 -13.02 -9.16 -19.11
C ALA A 82 -13.13 -7.67 -18.81
N LEU A 83 -13.79 -6.94 -19.70
CA LEU A 83 -14.01 -5.50 -19.58
C LEU A 83 -14.85 -5.14 -18.34
N LEU A 84 -15.92 -5.91 -18.08
CA LEU A 84 -16.79 -5.67 -16.93
C LEU A 84 -16.02 -5.93 -15.63
N ARG A 85 -15.23 -7.00 -15.58
CA ARG A 85 -14.40 -7.30 -14.42
C ARG A 85 -13.33 -6.24 -14.21
N GLU A 86 -12.69 -5.74 -15.26
CA GLU A 86 -11.71 -4.66 -15.15
C GLU A 86 -12.35 -3.36 -14.62
N LEU A 87 -13.53 -3.00 -15.10
CA LEU A 87 -14.17 -1.72 -14.78
C LEU A 87 -14.89 -1.71 -13.43
N PHE A 88 -15.45 -2.85 -13.02
CA PHE A 88 -16.36 -2.94 -11.88
C PHE A 88 -15.84 -3.81 -10.74
N THR A 89 -14.59 -4.29 -10.82
CA THR A 89 -13.93 -4.96 -9.69
C THR A 89 -12.63 -4.28 -9.31
N ARG A 90 -12.21 -4.44 -8.05
CA ARG A 90 -11.01 -3.79 -7.54
C ARG A 90 -9.72 -4.50 -7.95
N GLU A 91 -9.80 -5.81 -8.18
CA GLU A 91 -8.68 -6.66 -8.60
C GLU A 91 -8.38 -6.51 -10.09
N GLY A 92 -9.43 -6.28 -10.90
CA GLY A 92 -9.33 -6.32 -12.35
C GLY A 92 -8.88 -7.68 -12.88
N LEU A 93 -8.60 -7.75 -14.17
CA LEU A 93 -8.03 -8.91 -14.84
C LEU A 93 -6.69 -8.63 -15.51
N GLY A 94 -6.49 -7.40 -15.97
CA GLY A 94 -5.30 -7.04 -16.74
C GLY A 94 -4.25 -6.30 -15.93
N THR A 95 -3.51 -5.44 -16.63
CA THR A 95 -2.53 -4.52 -16.08
C THR A 95 -3.01 -3.08 -16.27
N LEU A 96 -3.06 -2.32 -15.18
CA LEU A 96 -3.23 -0.87 -15.21
C LEU A 96 -1.86 -0.18 -15.33
N ILE A 97 -1.73 0.75 -16.27
CA ILE A 97 -0.60 1.67 -16.38
C ILE A 97 -1.10 3.09 -16.16
N SER A 98 -0.50 3.82 -15.21
CA SER A 98 -0.81 5.22 -14.90
C SER A 98 0.45 6.05 -14.77
N GLN A 99 0.34 7.38 -14.75
CA GLN A 99 1.50 8.24 -14.47
C GLN A 99 1.98 8.06 -13.03
N ASP A 100 1.03 8.21 -12.11
CA ASP A 100 1.28 8.14 -10.69
C ASP A 100 0.91 6.76 -10.13
N PRO A 101 1.53 6.33 -9.02
CA PRO A 101 1.11 5.13 -8.30
C PRO A 101 -0.39 5.15 -8.03
N PHE A 102 -1.09 4.07 -8.36
CA PHE A 102 -2.53 4.00 -8.12
C PHE A 102 -2.89 3.94 -6.63
N GLU A 103 -1.93 3.54 -5.79
CA GLU A 103 -1.99 3.62 -4.34
C GLU A 103 -0.75 4.35 -3.85
N HIS A 104 -0.95 5.49 -3.21
CA HIS A 104 0.11 6.35 -2.72
C HIS A 104 0.36 6.07 -1.24
N LEU A 105 1.52 5.49 -0.95
CA LEU A 105 2.01 5.30 0.42
C LEU A 105 2.89 6.48 0.83
N ARG A 106 2.47 7.23 1.85
CA ARG A 106 3.17 8.44 2.30
C ARG A 106 2.94 8.73 3.78
N ARG A 107 3.73 9.66 4.34
CA ARG A 107 3.40 10.26 5.64
C ARG A 107 2.09 11.02 5.54
N ALA A 108 1.31 10.94 6.61
CA ALA A 108 0.04 11.65 6.71
C ALA A 108 0.27 13.13 7.03
N THR A 109 -0.72 13.91 6.66
CA THR A 109 -0.86 15.34 6.91
C THR A 109 -2.13 15.58 7.72
N LEU A 110 -2.31 16.80 8.23
CA LEU A 110 -3.53 17.17 8.95
C LEU A 110 -4.81 16.94 8.12
N ALA A 111 -4.72 17.07 6.79
CA ALA A 111 -5.85 16.86 5.89
C ALA A 111 -6.33 15.39 5.85
N ASP A 112 -5.49 14.43 6.24
CA ASP A 112 -5.80 13.00 6.20
C ASP A 112 -6.57 12.52 7.44
N VAL A 113 -6.59 13.31 8.52
CA VAL A 113 -7.19 12.92 9.81
C VAL A 113 -8.65 12.47 9.68
N PRO A 114 -9.53 13.13 8.91
CA PRO A 114 -10.90 12.64 8.71
C PRO A 114 -10.94 11.23 8.09
N GLY A 115 -10.09 10.96 7.10
CA GLY A 115 -10.01 9.64 6.45
C GLY A 115 -9.43 8.57 7.36
N ILE A 116 -8.42 8.90 8.16
CA ILE A 116 -7.88 8.00 9.19
C ILE A 116 -8.98 7.65 10.22
N LEU A 117 -9.73 8.65 10.68
CA LEU A 117 -10.83 8.45 11.63
C LEU A 117 -11.94 7.56 11.06
N GLU A 118 -12.31 7.75 9.80
CA GLU A 118 -13.29 6.90 9.10
C GLU A 118 -12.81 5.45 9.05
N LEU A 119 -11.53 5.24 8.73
CA LEU A 119 -10.91 3.93 8.61
C LEU A 119 -10.81 3.17 9.95
N ILE A 120 -10.39 3.83 11.03
CA ILE A 120 -10.09 3.15 12.30
C ILE A 120 -11.32 2.94 13.18
N ARG A 121 -12.37 3.77 13.04
CA ARG A 121 -13.54 3.76 13.94
C ARG A 121 -14.21 2.38 14.06
N PRO A 122 -14.46 1.61 12.99
CA PRO A 122 -15.03 0.27 13.13
C PRO A 122 -14.14 -0.69 13.92
N LEU A 123 -12.81 -0.49 13.87
CA LEU A 123 -11.83 -1.29 14.61
C LEU A 123 -11.76 -0.88 16.07
N GLU A 124 -11.99 0.40 16.38
CA GLU A 124 -12.11 0.89 17.76
C GLU A 124 -13.40 0.39 18.42
N GLU A 125 -14.53 0.45 17.69
CA GLU A 125 -15.84 -0.02 18.16
C GLU A 125 -15.87 -1.54 18.41
N SER A 126 -15.16 -2.32 17.59
CA SER A 126 -14.99 -3.77 17.79
C SER A 126 -13.89 -4.13 18.80
N GLY A 127 -13.23 -3.15 19.41
CA GLY A 127 -12.18 -3.35 20.40
C GLY A 127 -10.84 -3.84 19.84
N ILE A 128 -10.70 -3.98 18.51
CA ILE A 128 -9.44 -4.35 17.85
C ILE A 128 -8.38 -3.26 18.06
N LEU A 129 -8.77 -1.99 17.91
CA LEU A 129 -7.91 -0.84 18.17
C LEU A 129 -8.28 -0.12 19.47
N VAL A 130 -7.32 0.64 20.00
CA VAL A 130 -7.56 1.58 21.09
C VAL A 130 -8.12 2.87 20.51
N ARG A 131 -9.20 3.37 21.13
CA ARG A 131 -9.84 4.63 20.75
C ARG A 131 -8.86 5.81 20.78
N ARG A 132 -8.87 6.62 19.73
CA ARG A 132 -8.13 7.89 19.63
C ARG A 132 -9.10 9.05 19.46
N SER A 133 -8.84 10.16 20.15
CA SER A 133 -9.61 11.38 19.92
C SER A 133 -9.14 12.05 18.62
N ARG A 134 -10.01 12.89 18.05
CA ARG A 134 -9.67 13.66 16.85
C ARG A 134 -8.49 14.60 17.12
N GLU A 135 -8.53 15.31 18.24
CA GLU A 135 -7.50 16.26 18.65
C GLU A 135 -6.14 15.58 18.76
N ARG A 136 -6.11 14.35 19.31
CA ARG A 136 -4.89 13.55 19.36
C ARG A 136 -4.34 13.23 17.98
N LEU A 137 -5.21 12.80 17.05
CA LEU A 137 -4.79 12.50 15.68
C LEU A 137 -4.31 13.75 14.93
N GLU A 138 -4.92 14.91 15.18
CA GLU A 138 -4.48 16.18 14.61
C GLU A 138 -3.09 16.59 15.12
N MET A 139 -2.80 16.38 16.41
CA MET A 139 -1.47 16.64 17.00
C MET A 139 -0.40 15.64 16.53
N GLU A 140 -0.77 14.39 16.32
CA GLU A 140 0.16 13.30 15.99
C GLU A 140 0.12 12.92 14.50
N ALA A 141 -0.52 13.72 13.63
CA ALA A 141 -0.77 13.37 12.22
C ALA A 141 0.51 12.96 11.48
N GLU A 142 1.62 13.64 11.71
CA GLU A 142 2.90 13.36 11.06
C GLU A 142 3.54 12.02 11.49
N GLN A 143 3.08 11.43 12.60
CA GLN A 143 3.48 10.09 13.05
C GLN A 143 2.74 8.99 12.28
N PHE A 144 1.69 9.34 11.54
CA PHE A 144 0.94 8.40 10.72
C PHE A 144 1.54 8.27 9.33
N VAL A 145 1.46 7.06 8.80
CA VAL A 145 1.65 6.69 7.41
C VAL A 145 0.29 6.27 6.88
N VAL A 146 -0.07 6.79 5.72
CA VAL A 146 -1.33 6.49 5.05
C VAL A 146 -1.10 5.93 3.66
N MET A 147 -2.00 5.05 3.25
CA MET A 147 -2.16 4.63 1.88
C MET A 147 -3.43 5.26 1.33
N GLU A 148 -3.26 6.11 0.32
CA GLU A 148 -4.34 6.83 -0.35
C GLU A 148 -4.61 6.21 -1.72
N ARG A 149 -5.89 6.09 -2.07
CA ARG A 149 -6.34 5.69 -3.40
C ARG A 149 -7.55 6.52 -3.80
N ASP A 150 -7.45 7.20 -4.93
CA ASP A 150 -8.50 8.07 -5.48
C ASP A 150 -9.07 9.05 -4.41
N GLY A 151 -8.20 9.66 -3.60
CA GLY A 151 -8.57 10.60 -2.53
C GLY A 151 -9.09 9.96 -1.23
N LYS A 152 -9.26 8.64 -1.20
CA LYS A 152 -9.68 7.90 0.00
C LYS A 152 -8.48 7.28 0.72
N ILE A 153 -8.41 7.46 2.03
CA ILE A 153 -7.47 6.71 2.88
C ILE A 153 -7.98 5.28 3.05
N ILE A 154 -7.26 4.32 2.47
CA ILE A 154 -7.63 2.90 2.47
C ILE A 154 -6.83 2.07 3.47
N ALA A 155 -5.70 2.59 3.95
CA ALA A 155 -4.90 1.96 5.00
C ALA A 155 -4.12 3.01 5.79
N CYS A 156 -3.81 2.72 7.06
CA CYS A 156 -2.93 3.55 7.87
C CYS A 156 -2.13 2.72 8.89
N ALA A 157 -1.03 3.29 9.35
CA ALA A 157 -0.28 2.87 10.53
C ALA A 157 0.33 4.10 11.20
N ALA A 158 0.64 4.03 12.48
CA ALA A 158 1.41 5.04 13.20
C ALA A 158 2.77 4.48 13.59
N LEU A 159 3.80 5.32 13.57
CA LEU A 159 5.16 4.98 13.98
C LEU A 159 5.63 5.96 15.06
N TYR A 160 5.84 5.47 16.28
CA TYR A 160 6.31 6.28 17.40
C TYR A 160 7.76 5.92 17.75
N PRO A 161 8.73 6.82 17.50
CA PRO A 161 10.14 6.53 17.77
C PRO A 161 10.49 6.64 19.26
N TYR A 162 11.40 5.78 19.70
CA TYR A 162 12.06 5.79 21.01
C TYR A 162 13.58 5.78 20.80
N PRO A 163 14.18 6.95 20.48
CA PRO A 163 15.58 7.02 20.05
C PRO A 163 16.58 6.51 21.09
N GLU A 164 16.32 6.78 22.38
CA GLU A 164 17.19 6.33 23.48
C GLU A 164 17.32 4.81 23.56
N GLN A 165 16.25 4.09 23.22
CA GLN A 165 16.22 2.63 23.20
C GLN A 165 16.49 2.05 21.81
N GLY A 166 16.74 2.91 20.81
CA GLY A 166 17.03 2.51 19.43
C GLY A 166 15.89 1.75 18.75
N MET A 167 14.64 2.01 19.12
CA MET A 167 13.48 1.28 18.61
C MET A 167 12.28 2.19 18.31
N ALA A 168 11.29 1.68 17.57
CA ALA A 168 10.02 2.36 17.33
C ALA A 168 8.81 1.45 17.56
N GLU A 169 7.69 2.01 18.03
CA GLU A 169 6.41 1.32 18.06
C GLU A 169 5.68 1.51 16.73
N MET A 170 5.32 0.42 16.05
CA MET A 170 4.28 0.49 15.03
C MET A 170 2.92 0.19 15.68
N ALA A 171 2.02 1.15 15.58
CA ALA A 171 0.68 1.09 16.16
C ALA A 171 -0.39 1.42 15.12
N CYS A 172 -1.66 1.26 15.50
CA CYS A 172 -2.79 1.70 14.70
C CYS A 172 -2.81 1.16 13.25
N LEU A 173 -2.28 -0.05 13.04
CA LEU A 173 -2.29 -0.70 11.74
C LEU A 173 -3.74 -1.05 11.36
N ALA A 174 -4.23 -0.45 10.28
CA ALA A 174 -5.58 -0.64 9.78
C ALA A 174 -5.57 -0.70 8.25
N VAL A 175 -6.38 -1.60 7.70
CA VAL A 175 -6.68 -1.69 6.27
C VAL A 175 -8.18 -1.80 6.12
N ASP A 176 -8.75 -0.97 5.25
CA ASP A 176 -10.17 -0.95 4.91
C ASP A 176 -10.62 -2.35 4.49
N GLY A 177 -11.78 -2.80 5.00
CA GLY A 177 -12.30 -4.16 4.84
C GLY A 177 -12.32 -4.65 3.41
N ASP A 178 -12.68 -3.76 2.49
CA ASP A 178 -12.84 -4.09 1.09
C ASP A 178 -11.50 -4.02 0.31
N TYR A 179 -10.42 -3.57 0.95
CA TYR A 179 -9.06 -3.55 0.43
C TYR A 179 -8.13 -4.52 1.19
N ARG A 180 -8.70 -5.39 2.04
CA ARG A 180 -7.96 -6.47 2.68
C ARG A 180 -7.55 -7.50 1.62
N ARG A 181 -6.42 -8.19 1.87
CA ARG A 181 -5.81 -9.22 0.99
C ARG A 181 -5.23 -8.63 -0.30
N GLN A 182 -4.03 -8.05 -0.18
CA GLN A 182 -3.17 -7.60 -1.31
C GLN A 182 -1.83 -7.04 -0.79
N GLY A 183 -1.37 -7.49 0.39
CA GLY A 183 -0.09 -7.03 0.96
C GLY A 183 -0.07 -5.59 1.50
N ARG A 184 -1.17 -4.82 1.48
CA ARG A 184 -1.17 -3.41 1.95
C ARG A 184 -0.66 -3.22 3.39
N GLY A 185 -1.05 -4.10 4.30
CA GLY A 185 -0.54 -4.07 5.68
C GLY A 185 0.97 -4.35 5.76
N GLU A 186 1.48 -5.18 4.85
CA GLU A 186 2.91 -5.47 4.74
C GLU A 186 3.67 -4.30 4.11
N GLN A 187 3.10 -3.64 3.09
CA GLN A 187 3.64 -2.41 2.52
C GLN A 187 3.74 -1.30 3.59
N LEU A 188 2.71 -1.14 4.42
CA LEU A 188 2.74 -0.22 5.57
C LEU A 188 3.87 -0.57 6.55
N LEU A 189 4.01 -1.85 6.90
CA LEU A 189 5.08 -2.33 7.77
C LEU A 189 6.45 -2.03 7.17
N THR A 190 6.71 -2.43 5.92
CA THR A 190 8.00 -2.20 5.23
C THR A 190 8.33 -0.71 5.15
N PHE A 191 7.34 0.14 4.90
CA PHE A 191 7.53 1.59 4.87
C PHE A 191 7.87 2.15 6.26
N CYS A 192 7.15 1.71 7.30
CA CYS A 192 7.47 2.09 8.69
C CYS A 192 8.87 1.62 9.11
N GLU A 193 9.28 0.41 8.71
CA GLU A 193 10.64 -0.08 8.93
C GLU A 193 11.68 0.79 8.21
N GLY A 194 11.39 1.24 6.98
CA GLY A 194 12.24 2.19 6.23
C GLY A 194 12.43 3.50 7.00
N LEU A 195 11.32 4.12 7.44
CA LEU A 195 11.35 5.35 8.23
C LEU A 195 12.13 5.18 9.55
N ALA A 196 11.97 4.04 10.21
CA ALA A 196 12.71 3.74 11.44
C ALA A 196 14.22 3.61 11.18
N ARG A 197 14.64 2.96 10.08
CA ARG A 197 16.05 2.87 9.67
C ARG A 197 16.63 4.24 9.34
N GLU A 198 15.89 5.09 8.65
CA GLU A 198 16.32 6.47 8.33
C GLU A 198 16.59 7.31 9.59
N GLN A 199 15.87 7.01 10.68
CA GLN A 199 16.09 7.62 12.00
C GLN A 199 17.20 6.95 12.82
N GLY A 200 17.91 5.95 12.26
CA GLY A 200 18.98 5.22 12.93
C GLY A 200 18.49 4.19 13.97
N LEU A 201 17.20 3.88 13.97
CA LEU A 201 16.61 2.87 14.86
C LEU A 201 16.91 1.47 14.31
N ARG A 202 17.07 0.51 15.22
CA ARG A 202 17.51 -0.87 14.90
C ARG A 202 16.41 -1.90 15.10
N GLN A 203 15.28 -1.48 15.66
CA GLN A 203 14.22 -2.38 16.05
C GLN A 203 12.85 -1.71 15.91
N ILE A 204 11.84 -2.50 15.56
CA ILE A 204 10.44 -2.09 15.62
C ILE A 204 9.69 -3.06 16.53
N PHE A 205 8.72 -2.57 17.27
CA PHE A 205 7.85 -3.39 18.10
C PHE A 205 6.38 -3.07 17.88
N VAL A 206 5.53 -4.03 18.19
CA VAL A 206 4.07 -3.91 18.09
C VAL A 206 3.40 -4.51 19.32
N LEU A 207 2.23 -3.98 19.64
CA LEU A 207 1.35 -4.53 20.66
C LEU A 207 0.04 -4.96 20.00
N THR A 208 -0.29 -6.25 20.07
CA THR A 208 -1.49 -6.79 19.43
C THR A 208 -2.26 -7.76 20.33
N THR A 209 -3.58 -7.76 20.21
CA THR A 209 -4.49 -8.68 20.93
C THR A 209 -4.98 -9.82 20.06
N GLN A 210 -5.00 -9.65 18.73
CA GLN A 210 -5.66 -10.59 17.81
C GLN A 210 -4.79 -11.00 16.61
N THR A 211 -3.75 -10.22 16.26
CA THR A 211 -3.04 -10.35 14.97
C THR A 211 -1.66 -11.02 15.12
N THR A 212 -1.50 -11.89 16.13
CA THR A 212 -0.21 -12.52 16.47
C THR A 212 0.42 -13.28 15.31
N HIS A 213 -0.35 -14.14 14.63
CA HIS A 213 0.21 -15.02 13.59
C HIS A 213 0.81 -14.23 12.42
N TRP A 214 0.13 -13.16 11.99
CA TRP A 214 0.56 -12.30 10.90
C TRP A 214 1.93 -11.65 11.15
N PHE A 215 2.22 -11.27 12.41
CA PHE A 215 3.51 -10.71 12.80
C PHE A 215 4.60 -11.78 12.90
N LEU A 216 4.28 -12.95 13.46
CA LEU A 216 5.23 -14.09 13.54
C LEU A 216 5.71 -14.53 12.15
N GLU A 217 4.79 -14.65 11.17
CA GLU A 217 5.12 -14.97 9.78
C GLU A 217 6.05 -13.93 9.12
N ARG A 218 6.10 -12.71 9.67
CA ARG A 218 6.91 -11.59 9.17
C ARG A 218 8.19 -11.38 9.98
N GLY A 219 8.62 -12.40 10.73
CA GLY A 219 9.89 -12.39 11.44
C GLY A 219 9.88 -11.57 12.72
N PHE A 220 8.70 -11.23 13.25
CA PHE A 220 8.62 -10.75 14.62
C PHE A 220 8.80 -11.90 15.60
N ARG A 221 9.55 -11.66 16.67
CA ARG A 221 9.66 -12.54 17.84
C ARG A 221 8.78 -12.01 18.96
N GLN A 222 8.14 -12.90 19.70
CA GLN A 222 7.45 -12.52 20.93
C GLN A 222 8.47 -12.03 21.97
N GLY A 223 8.12 -10.98 22.71
CA GLY A 223 8.91 -10.46 23.84
C GLY A 223 8.02 -10.16 25.04
N THR A 224 8.61 -9.55 26.06
CA THR A 224 7.95 -9.21 27.32
C THR A 224 7.64 -7.72 27.43
N LEU A 225 6.82 -7.35 28.43
CA LEU A 225 6.56 -5.95 28.75
C LEU A 225 7.81 -5.21 29.25
N GLU A 226 8.71 -5.92 29.92
CA GLU A 226 9.96 -5.38 30.49
C GLU A 226 10.94 -4.95 29.38
N GLU A 227 10.82 -5.52 28.18
CA GLU A 227 11.61 -5.16 26.99
C GLU A 227 11.12 -3.86 26.31
N LEU A 228 9.96 -3.31 26.69
CA LEU A 228 9.43 -2.08 26.10
C LEU A 228 10.19 -0.83 26.62
N PRO A 229 10.18 0.29 25.89
CA PRO A 229 10.63 1.58 26.42
C PRO A 229 9.84 1.97 27.68
N MET A 230 10.51 2.53 28.69
CA MET A 230 9.89 2.92 29.97
C MET A 230 8.62 3.78 29.80
N PRO A 231 8.60 4.83 28.96
CA PRO A 231 7.38 5.62 28.76
C PRO A 231 6.22 4.79 28.20
N ARG A 232 6.54 3.73 27.43
CA ARG A 232 5.52 2.86 26.85
C ARG A 232 5.01 1.82 27.85
N GLN A 233 5.86 1.35 28.76
CA GLN A 233 5.46 0.46 29.85
C GLN A 233 4.41 1.11 30.75
N GLU A 234 4.63 2.39 31.12
CA GLU A 234 3.70 3.16 31.96
C GLU A 234 2.31 3.34 31.32
N LEU A 235 2.27 3.44 29.98
CA LEU A 235 1.04 3.60 29.20
C LEU A 235 0.44 2.27 28.74
N TYR A 236 0.97 1.13 29.19
CA TYR A 236 0.45 -0.18 28.80
C TYR A 236 -0.92 -0.45 29.44
N ASN A 237 -1.91 -0.77 28.60
CA ASN A 237 -3.25 -1.09 29.08
C ASN A 237 -3.38 -2.58 29.42
N MET A 238 -3.27 -2.90 30.71
CA MET A 238 -3.40 -4.26 31.25
C MET A 238 -4.74 -4.94 30.95
N GLN A 239 -5.82 -4.18 30.76
CA GLN A 239 -7.14 -4.76 30.45
C GLN A 239 -7.19 -5.37 29.05
N ARG A 240 -6.36 -4.86 28.12
CA ARG A 240 -6.31 -5.37 26.74
C ARG A 240 -5.51 -6.65 26.63
N ARG A 241 -4.57 -6.90 27.55
CA ARG A 241 -3.66 -8.06 27.52
C ARG A 241 -2.97 -8.22 26.15
N SER A 242 -2.58 -7.10 25.54
CA SER A 242 -1.86 -7.10 24.28
C SER A 242 -0.51 -7.81 24.43
N GLN A 243 -0.23 -8.74 23.54
CA GLN A 243 1.07 -9.39 23.44
C GLN A 243 2.06 -8.47 22.74
N VAL A 244 3.33 -8.52 23.17
CA VAL A 244 4.41 -7.69 22.63
C VAL A 244 5.23 -8.52 21.65
N PHE A 245 5.50 -7.93 20.48
CA PHE A 245 6.33 -8.54 19.46
C PHE A 245 7.38 -7.53 18.98
N PHE A 246 8.58 -8.04 18.68
CA PHE A 246 9.72 -7.25 18.25
C PHE A 246 10.31 -7.79 16.95
N ARG A 247 10.86 -6.92 16.12
CA ARG A 247 11.62 -7.30 14.93
C ARG A 247 12.84 -6.39 14.80
N PHE A 248 14.00 -7.00 14.54
CA PHE A 248 15.21 -6.24 14.23
C PHE A 248 15.17 -5.76 12.77
N LEU A 249 15.62 -4.53 12.57
CA LEU A 249 15.74 -3.91 11.27
C LEU A 249 17.13 -4.25 10.73
N SER A 250 17.17 -5.07 9.67
CA SER A 250 18.38 -5.33 8.87
C SER A 250 18.68 -4.17 7.95
#